data_AF-A0A8S9QEX7-F1
#
_entry.id   AF-A0A8S9QEX7-F1
#
_cell.length_a   1.000
_cell.length_b   1.000
_cell.length_c   1.000
_cell.angle_alpha   90.00
_cell.angle_beta   90.00
_cell.angle_gamma   90.00
#
_symmetry.space_group_name_H-M   'P 1'
#
loop_
_entity.id
_entity.type
_entity.pdbx_description
1 polymer ?
#
loop_
_entity_poly.entity_id
_entity_poly.type
_entity_poly.pdbx_seq_one_letter_code
_entity_poly.pdbx_strand_id
1 'polypeptide(L)'
;MERIVTMTDEESTDYREDKNQTFLHFELGDVFMRLAHASHKTDMEIVFLLGAVGCVSEYTPLLEFCARLFHVLARSLGSALFYKKTLRRAKQKLSFSLSSVPQPDDNKVRDECSLENVIKEAEFMIAESKTRSIKKYAPPPEVCDSKNGPEPPRREDRVGGELRSYWMGLDVKVKRDFMKVSIERVRSFVKGVHKSKGVDVLKHVLAIAREHKKWRVWVCRTKCDKVCFSAEECRSHLEEKHAANLEKDVAMRIGINWAYRIQHGRWEPVDTVAAVEMIKTQLEDVKAFTTRSRKMGWSDQWPLATADEERSNLLKEVKLLLVSLCEHQILSCSIRDWVMSFPVKHLKKLEVSEESIKDCRIVETPQGICFLEREELKQIRGFLKKIKCERHDGTDVVSRAVDSLLDRIRIKESIEFDEKFSLLLLDKRLLKSNHALFDDDDYEGKIKLVKDPDVHYAKAQAQGDDMISWLGDCSSVDKSFPGPIREHNLVIWVAVLRALQYTCKTLGTKYAKKEQVLEYEAALTFVENLCDERRKTVQEEDQWNSYASLLCDRF
;
A
#
# COMPACT_ATOMS: atom_id res chain seq x y z
N MET A 1 22.93 -9.52 13.44
CA MET A 1 21.70 -9.20 12.68
C MET A 1 22.04 -8.78 11.26
N GLU A 2 22.88 -7.75 11.05
CA GLU A 2 23.38 -7.39 9.71
C GLU A 2 23.98 -8.59 8.96
N ARG A 3 24.83 -9.39 9.61
CA ARG A 3 25.36 -10.65 9.04
C ARG A 3 24.29 -11.66 8.59
N ILE A 4 23.18 -11.78 9.31
CA ILE A 4 22.10 -12.74 8.98
C ILE A 4 21.27 -12.19 7.81
N VAL A 5 21.02 -10.88 7.81
CA VAL A 5 20.34 -10.19 6.72
C VAL A 5 21.14 -10.30 5.43
N THR A 6 22.45 -10.00 5.45
CA THR A 6 23.32 -10.10 4.26
C THR A 6 23.44 -11.53 3.74
N MET A 7 23.53 -12.53 4.63
CA MET A 7 23.61 -13.94 4.22
C MET A 7 22.31 -14.46 3.58
N THR A 8 21.15 -13.93 3.96
CA THR A 8 19.86 -14.35 3.36
C THR A 8 19.58 -13.77 1.97
N ASP A 9 20.37 -12.77 1.53
CA ASP A 9 20.25 -12.17 0.19
C ASP A 9 21.31 -12.71 -0.81
N GLU A 10 22.41 -13.31 -0.33
CA GLU A 10 23.55 -13.74 -1.17
C GLU A 10 23.49 -15.21 -1.66
N GLU A 11 22.77 -16.12 -1.00
CA GLU A 11 22.74 -17.54 -1.36
C GLU A 11 21.48 -17.91 -2.17
N SER A 12 21.62 -17.99 -3.49
CA SER A 12 20.69 -18.73 -4.35
C SER A 12 21.44 -19.47 -5.46
N THR A 13 22.37 -20.36 -5.12
CA THR A 13 22.93 -21.34 -6.06
C THR A 13 23.71 -22.42 -5.29
N ASP A 14 23.07 -23.49 -4.82
CA ASP A 14 23.38 -24.92 -5.10
C ASP A 14 22.60 -25.88 -4.17
N TYR A 15 22.23 -27.05 -4.68
CA TYR A 15 21.25 -28.03 -4.15
C TYR A 15 21.58 -28.67 -2.77
N ARG A 16 22.61 -28.22 -2.05
CA ARG A 16 22.89 -28.56 -0.62
C ARG A 16 22.27 -27.58 0.39
N GLU A 17 21.59 -26.52 -0.08
CA GLU A 17 21.14 -25.34 0.67
C GLU A 17 19.88 -25.51 1.56
N ASP A 18 19.02 -26.51 1.37
CA ASP A 18 17.63 -26.47 1.89
C ASP A 18 17.49 -26.48 3.45
N LYS A 19 18.36 -27.23 4.16
CA LYS A 19 18.38 -27.22 5.63
C LYS A 19 18.94 -25.93 6.22
N ASN A 20 19.98 -25.38 5.59
CA ASN A 20 20.60 -24.12 6.02
C ASN A 20 19.65 -22.94 5.75
N GLN A 21 18.96 -22.96 4.61
CA GLN A 21 17.95 -21.98 4.26
C GLN A 21 16.78 -22.01 5.25
N THR A 22 16.22 -23.19 5.55
CA THR A 22 15.15 -23.33 6.55
C THR A 22 15.56 -22.77 7.92
N PHE A 23 16.81 -23.03 8.35
CA PHE A 23 17.34 -22.50 9.61
C PHE A 23 17.48 -20.97 9.59
N LEU A 24 18.02 -20.40 8.51
CA LEU A 24 18.14 -18.95 8.36
C LEU A 24 16.78 -18.24 8.37
N HIS A 25 15.77 -18.81 7.71
CA HIS A 25 14.41 -18.28 7.72
C HIS A 25 13.75 -18.37 9.10
N PHE A 26 14.03 -19.43 9.86
CA PHE A 26 13.61 -19.55 11.25
C PHE A 26 14.26 -18.47 12.13
N GLU A 27 15.59 -18.32 12.07
CA GLU A 27 16.33 -17.34 12.87
C GLU A 27 15.87 -15.91 12.56
N LEU A 28 15.69 -15.57 11.28
CA LEU A 28 15.20 -14.25 10.88
C LEU A 28 13.76 -14.01 11.38
N GLY A 29 12.90 -15.04 11.29
CA GLY A 29 11.54 -15.00 11.83
C GLY A 29 11.50 -14.83 13.35
N ASP A 30 12.35 -15.54 14.08
CA ASP A 30 12.45 -15.47 15.54
C ASP A 30 12.97 -14.11 16.01
N VAL A 31 13.98 -13.56 15.32
CA VAL A 31 14.46 -12.20 15.57
C VAL A 31 13.34 -11.17 15.42
N PHE A 32 12.57 -11.23 14.34
CA PHE A 32 11.43 -10.33 14.17
C PHE A 32 10.35 -10.53 15.22
N MET A 33 10.07 -11.76 15.64
CA MET A 33 9.13 -12.02 16.73
C MET A 33 9.59 -11.38 18.05
N ARG A 34 10.87 -11.51 18.41
CA ARG A 34 11.44 -10.87 19.61
C ARG A 34 11.38 -9.34 19.54
N LEU A 35 11.66 -8.77 18.36
CA LEU A 35 11.54 -7.33 18.12
C LEU A 35 10.10 -6.83 18.20
N ALA A 36 9.14 -7.63 17.75
CA ALA A 36 7.72 -7.32 17.92
C ALA A 36 7.37 -7.23 19.40
N HIS A 37 7.79 -8.20 20.23
CA HIS A 37 7.55 -8.18 21.68
C HIS A 37 8.22 -7.01 22.40
N ALA A 38 9.37 -6.54 21.90
CA ALA A 38 10.06 -5.37 22.45
C ALA A 38 9.49 -4.03 21.95
N SER A 39 8.61 -4.03 20.94
CA SER A 39 8.07 -2.81 20.36
C SER A 39 6.95 -2.22 21.23
N HIS A 40 7.14 -1.00 21.72
CA HIS A 40 6.09 -0.24 22.42
C HIS A 40 5.06 0.39 21.47
N LYS A 41 5.30 0.39 20.16
CA LYS A 41 4.38 0.89 19.14
C LYS A 41 3.65 -0.28 18.47
N THR A 42 2.32 -0.25 18.51
CA THR A 42 1.44 -1.28 17.94
C THR A 42 1.66 -1.45 16.43
N ASP A 43 1.88 -0.37 15.68
CA ASP A 43 2.09 -0.46 14.23
C ASP A 43 3.43 -1.17 13.89
N MET A 44 4.49 -0.92 14.66
CA MET A 44 5.80 -1.56 14.45
C MET A 44 5.81 -3.03 14.89
N GLU A 45 5.08 -3.36 15.96
CA GLU A 45 4.84 -4.75 16.36
C GLU A 45 4.24 -5.56 15.20
N ILE A 46 3.20 -5.01 14.56
CA ILE A 46 2.52 -5.66 13.42
C ILE A 46 3.45 -5.80 12.22
N VAL A 47 4.28 -4.79 11.91
CA VAL A 47 5.30 -4.87 10.84
C VAL A 47 6.26 -6.02 11.09
N PHE A 48 6.81 -6.14 12.31
CA PHE A 48 7.73 -7.21 12.64
C PHE A 48 7.05 -8.58 12.60
N LEU A 49 5.83 -8.72 13.12
CA LEU A 49 5.07 -9.96 13.04
C LEU A 49 4.77 -10.39 11.59
N LEU A 50 4.38 -9.45 10.73
CA LEU A 50 4.19 -9.72 9.30
C LEU A 50 5.50 -10.08 8.60
N GLY A 51 6.60 -9.40 8.96
CA GLY A 51 7.95 -9.75 8.49
C GLY A 51 8.35 -11.17 8.90
N ALA A 52 8.09 -11.56 10.15
CA ALA A 52 8.35 -12.91 10.66
C ALA A 52 7.55 -13.97 9.90
N VAL A 53 6.25 -13.73 9.70
CA VAL A 53 5.38 -14.59 8.88
C VAL A 53 5.91 -14.70 7.44
N GLY A 54 6.36 -13.59 6.86
CA GLY A 54 6.95 -13.58 5.53
C GLY A 54 8.21 -14.42 5.40
N CYS A 55 8.97 -14.59 6.49
CA CYS A 55 10.16 -15.43 6.51
C CYS A 55 9.82 -16.93 6.53
N VAL A 56 8.79 -17.34 7.29
CA VAL A 56 8.59 -18.77 7.61
C VAL A 56 7.41 -19.43 6.92
N SER A 57 6.48 -18.66 6.34
CA SER A 57 5.19 -19.19 5.88
C SER A 57 5.24 -20.20 4.72
N GLU A 58 6.36 -20.30 4.03
CA GLU A 58 6.55 -21.23 2.90
C GLU A 58 7.19 -22.57 3.32
N TYR A 59 7.78 -22.61 4.51
CA TYR A 59 8.58 -23.75 4.95
C TYR A 59 7.74 -24.73 5.76
N THR A 60 7.46 -25.90 5.18
CA THR A 60 6.75 -27.02 5.84
C THR A 60 7.37 -27.43 7.19
N PRO A 61 8.71 -27.46 7.36
CA PRO A 61 9.30 -27.75 8.67
C PRO A 61 8.92 -26.76 9.78
N LEU A 62 8.54 -25.52 9.40
CA LEU A 62 8.25 -24.42 10.31
C LEU A 62 6.73 -24.24 10.58
N LEU A 63 5.89 -25.22 10.24
CA LEU A 63 4.42 -25.11 10.38
C LEU A 63 3.95 -24.74 11.80
N GLU A 64 4.55 -25.29 12.84
CA GLU A 64 4.18 -24.98 14.23
C GLU A 64 4.53 -23.53 14.58
N PHE A 65 5.77 -23.11 14.30
CA PHE A 65 6.23 -21.74 14.51
C PHE A 65 5.38 -20.74 13.71
N CYS A 66 5.07 -21.06 12.47
CA CYS A 66 4.19 -20.28 11.61
C CYS A 66 2.75 -20.17 12.17
N ALA A 67 2.20 -21.25 12.73
CA ALA A 67 0.88 -21.22 13.36
C ALA A 67 0.85 -20.29 14.58
N ARG A 68 1.89 -20.33 15.42
CA ARG A 68 2.06 -19.45 16.58
C ARG A 68 2.20 -17.98 16.16
N LEU A 69 3.02 -17.69 15.16
CA LEU A 69 3.14 -16.33 14.60
C LEU A 69 1.81 -15.80 14.07
N PHE A 70 1.06 -16.61 13.32
CA PHE A 70 -0.28 -16.22 12.88
C PHE A 70 -1.23 -15.95 14.05
N HIS A 71 -1.11 -16.71 15.13
CA HIS A 71 -1.95 -16.53 16.31
C HIS A 71 -1.66 -15.19 17.02
N VAL A 72 -0.37 -14.89 17.24
CA VAL A 72 0.05 -13.61 17.83
C VAL A 72 -0.39 -12.45 16.95
N LEU A 73 -0.12 -12.53 15.63
CA LEU A 73 -0.55 -11.52 14.67
C LEU A 73 -2.09 -11.35 14.63
N ALA A 74 -2.84 -12.45 14.75
CA ALA A 74 -4.30 -12.41 14.80
C ALA A 74 -4.81 -11.65 16.04
N ARG A 75 -4.16 -11.86 17.19
CA ARG A 75 -4.47 -11.16 18.44
C ARG A 75 -4.14 -9.68 18.35
N SER A 76 -2.96 -9.32 17.85
CA SER A 76 -2.54 -7.91 17.71
C SER A 76 -3.41 -7.13 16.71
N LEU A 77 -3.91 -7.79 15.65
CA LEU A 77 -4.81 -7.17 14.66
C LEU A 77 -6.31 -7.33 14.98
N GLY A 78 -6.70 -8.20 15.91
CA GLY A 78 -8.09 -8.63 16.08
C GLY A 78 -8.68 -9.27 14.80
N SER A 79 -7.86 -9.99 14.02
CA SER A 79 -8.21 -10.43 12.67
C SER A 79 -8.59 -11.90 12.59
N ALA A 80 -9.89 -12.16 12.35
CA ALA A 80 -10.41 -13.50 12.07
C ALA A 80 -9.75 -14.19 10.87
N LEU A 81 -9.20 -13.41 9.93
CA LEU A 81 -8.44 -13.96 8.79
C LEU A 81 -7.16 -14.66 9.25
N PHE A 82 -6.43 -14.07 10.18
CA PHE A 82 -5.20 -14.67 10.70
C PHE A 82 -5.48 -15.82 11.66
N TYR A 83 -6.55 -15.76 12.46
CA TYR A 83 -7.00 -16.93 13.24
C TYR A 83 -7.34 -18.13 12.34
N LYS A 84 -7.98 -17.92 11.18
CA LYS A 84 -8.19 -19.00 10.20
C LYS A 84 -6.88 -19.56 9.63
N LYS A 85 -5.87 -18.71 9.41
CA LYS A 85 -4.54 -19.15 8.97
C LYS A 85 -3.82 -19.94 10.06
N THR A 86 -3.92 -19.53 11.32
CA THR A 86 -3.46 -20.28 12.50
C THR A 86 -4.03 -21.69 12.48
N LEU A 87 -5.35 -21.84 12.39
CA LEU A 87 -6.01 -23.16 12.36
C LEU A 87 -5.53 -24.02 11.22
N ARG A 88 -5.41 -23.46 10.01
CA ARG A 88 -4.94 -24.21 8.85
C ARG A 88 -3.54 -24.77 9.08
N ARG A 89 -2.60 -23.96 9.57
CA ARG A 89 -1.21 -24.39 9.80
C ARG A 89 -1.09 -25.35 10.98
N ALA A 90 -1.81 -25.09 12.07
CA ALA A 90 -1.84 -25.96 13.24
C ALA A 90 -2.40 -27.35 12.91
N LYS A 91 -3.53 -27.42 12.19
CA LYS A 91 -4.13 -28.69 11.75
C LYS A 91 -3.22 -29.44 10.77
N GLN A 92 -2.55 -28.74 9.86
CA GLN A 92 -1.53 -29.34 8.98
C GLN A 92 -0.40 -29.98 9.79
N LYS A 93 0.14 -29.28 10.79
CA LYS A 93 1.18 -29.83 11.67
C LYS A 93 0.71 -31.09 12.40
N LEU A 94 -0.50 -31.08 12.96
CA LEU A 94 -1.07 -32.24 13.65
C LEU A 94 -1.28 -33.43 12.70
N SER A 95 -1.72 -33.20 11.45
CA SER A 95 -1.85 -34.28 10.46
C SER A 95 -0.51 -34.92 10.11
N PHE A 96 0.58 -34.15 10.05
CA PHE A 96 1.93 -34.69 9.87
C PHE A 96 2.38 -35.50 11.09
N SER A 97 2.14 -35.00 12.30
CA SER A 97 2.50 -35.71 13.54
C SER A 97 1.74 -37.04 13.73
N LEU A 98 0.49 -37.13 13.24
CA LEU A 98 -0.30 -38.37 13.25
C LEU A 98 0.16 -39.41 12.22
N SER A 99 0.89 -38.98 11.18
CA SER A 99 1.47 -39.88 10.16
C SER A 99 2.84 -40.47 10.57
N SER A 100 3.47 -39.93 11.61
CA SER A 100 4.68 -40.48 12.23
C SER A 100 4.33 -41.41 13.39
N VAL A 101 4.92 -42.60 13.41
CA VAL A 101 4.76 -43.60 14.48
C VAL A 101 5.06 -42.95 15.85
N PRO A 102 4.20 -43.09 16.88
CA PRO A 102 4.49 -42.54 18.20
C PRO A 102 5.73 -43.21 18.79
N GLN A 103 6.77 -42.44 19.09
CA GLN A 103 7.80 -42.87 20.04
C GLN A 103 7.25 -42.60 21.45
N PRO A 104 7.26 -43.59 22.35
CA PRO A 104 6.78 -43.42 23.71
C PRO A 104 7.90 -42.79 24.53
N ASP A 105 7.95 -41.47 24.58
CA ASP A 105 8.40 -40.72 25.75
C ASP A 105 8.22 -39.23 25.51
N ASP A 106 7.29 -38.63 26.25
CA ASP A 106 7.56 -37.37 26.95
C ASP A 106 6.31 -36.98 27.74
N ASN A 107 6.42 -37.09 29.07
CA ASN A 107 5.58 -36.35 30.00
C ASN A 107 5.76 -34.85 29.77
N LYS A 108 4.97 -34.25 28.87
CA LYS A 108 4.91 -32.80 28.73
C LYS A 108 3.84 -32.22 29.65
N VAL A 109 4.32 -31.51 30.66
CA VAL A 109 3.61 -30.45 31.39
C VAL A 109 2.72 -29.69 30.41
N ARG A 110 1.44 -29.51 30.77
CA ARG A 110 0.44 -28.78 29.99
C ARG A 110 0.82 -27.30 29.95
N ASP A 111 1.68 -26.96 29.01
CA ASP A 111 2.09 -25.60 28.71
C ASP A 111 0.86 -24.82 28.22
N GLU A 112 0.62 -23.62 28.76
CA GLU A 112 -0.40 -22.68 28.27
C GLU A 112 -0.20 -22.40 26.76
N CYS A 113 1.02 -22.63 26.26
CA CYS A 113 1.44 -22.50 24.87
C CYS A 113 1.31 -23.78 24.03
N SER A 114 0.47 -24.77 24.40
CA SER A 114 0.24 -25.94 23.54
C SER A 114 -0.49 -25.57 22.24
N LEU A 115 -0.20 -26.29 21.14
CA LEU A 115 -0.82 -26.04 19.83
C LEU A 115 -2.34 -26.23 19.88
N GLU A 116 -2.82 -27.12 20.75
CA GLU A 116 -4.24 -27.36 21.03
C GLU A 116 -4.91 -26.13 21.67
N ASN A 117 -4.24 -25.44 22.58
CA ASN A 117 -4.77 -24.19 23.17
C ASN A 117 -4.86 -23.10 22.12
N VAL A 118 -3.84 -22.96 21.27
CA VAL A 118 -3.84 -22.04 20.12
C VAL A 118 -4.99 -22.33 19.15
N ILE A 119 -5.31 -23.61 18.90
CA ILE A 119 -6.45 -24.02 18.08
C ILE A 119 -7.77 -23.63 18.73
N LYS A 120 -7.96 -23.95 20.02
CA LYS A 120 -9.20 -23.64 20.75
C LYS A 120 -9.48 -22.13 20.78
N GLU A 121 -8.46 -21.34 21.09
CA GLU A 121 -8.58 -19.89 21.11
C GLU A 121 -8.91 -19.34 19.71
N ALA A 122 -8.23 -19.83 18.67
CA ALA A 122 -8.53 -19.39 17.31
C ALA A 122 -9.95 -19.76 16.87
N GLU A 123 -10.46 -20.94 17.24
CA GLU A 123 -11.85 -21.35 16.98
C GLU A 123 -12.86 -20.45 17.72
N PHE A 124 -12.60 -20.16 18.99
CA PHE A 124 -13.40 -19.25 19.81
C PHE A 124 -13.45 -17.84 19.19
N MET A 125 -12.29 -17.25 18.89
CA MET A 125 -12.21 -15.89 18.34
C MET A 125 -12.84 -15.79 16.95
N ILE A 126 -12.77 -16.85 16.12
CA ILE A 126 -13.50 -16.90 14.85
C ILE A 126 -15.01 -16.92 15.08
N ALA A 127 -15.50 -17.65 16.07
CA ALA A 127 -16.92 -17.68 16.41
C ALA A 127 -17.39 -16.33 16.94
N GLU A 128 -16.64 -15.70 17.84
CA GLU A 128 -16.93 -14.37 18.39
C GLU A 128 -16.95 -13.28 17.29
N SER A 129 -16.04 -13.37 16.32
CA SER A 129 -16.00 -12.43 15.20
C SER A 129 -17.25 -12.45 14.31
N LYS A 130 -18.06 -13.52 14.37
CA LYS A 130 -19.33 -13.64 13.64
C LYS A 130 -20.51 -13.02 14.40
N THR A 131 -20.42 -12.89 15.72
CA THR A 131 -21.51 -12.39 16.59
C THR A 131 -21.34 -10.91 16.93
N ARG A 132 -20.13 -10.36 16.79
CA ARG A 132 -19.86 -8.93 16.97
C ARG A 132 -20.42 -8.11 15.80
N SER A 133 -21.40 -7.25 16.09
CA SER A 133 -21.78 -6.17 15.17
C SER A 133 -20.54 -5.31 14.89
N ILE A 134 -20.28 -5.04 13.62
CA ILE A 134 -19.13 -4.28 13.11
C ILE A 134 -18.93 -3.06 14.01
N LYS A 135 -17.86 -3.05 14.82
CA LYS A 135 -17.38 -1.79 15.39
C LYS A 135 -17.03 -0.94 14.19
N LYS A 136 -17.80 0.12 13.93
CA LYS A 136 -17.37 1.21 13.05
C LYS A 136 -15.95 1.53 13.49
N TYR A 137 -14.98 1.40 12.59
CA TYR A 137 -13.72 2.08 12.76
C TYR A 137 -14.08 3.53 13.12
N ALA A 138 -13.66 3.95 14.31
CA ALA A 138 -13.60 5.37 14.59
C ALA A 138 -12.79 6.00 13.45
N PRO A 139 -13.13 7.22 13.00
CA PRO A 139 -12.26 7.95 12.10
C PRO A 139 -10.84 7.88 12.65
N PRO A 140 -9.82 7.80 11.78
CA PRO A 140 -8.44 7.72 12.22
C PRO A 140 -8.25 8.75 13.33
N PRO A 141 -7.62 8.41 14.47
CA PRO A 141 -7.14 9.47 15.32
C PRO A 141 -6.40 10.40 14.36
N GLU A 142 -6.80 11.67 14.32
CA GLU A 142 -6.00 12.72 13.71
C GLU A 142 -4.57 12.35 14.03
N VAL A 143 -3.74 12.25 12.98
CA VAL A 143 -2.30 12.03 13.12
C VAL A 143 -1.92 12.77 14.38
N CYS A 144 -1.62 12.02 15.45
CA CYS A 144 -1.07 12.64 16.63
C CYS A 144 0.28 13.13 16.12
N ASP A 145 0.25 14.34 15.57
CA ASP A 145 1.24 15.36 15.82
C ASP A 145 1.66 15.07 17.24
N SER A 146 2.81 14.42 17.35
CA SER A 146 3.50 14.20 18.59
C SER A 146 4.03 15.58 18.99
N LYS A 147 3.10 16.52 19.19
CA LYS A 147 3.29 17.87 19.70
C LYS A 147 2.67 17.99 21.10
N ASN A 148 1.83 17.03 21.51
CA ASN A 148 1.11 17.07 22.78
C ASN A 148 1.38 15.87 23.73
N GLY A 149 2.49 15.14 23.55
CA GLY A 149 3.11 14.53 24.73
C GLY A 149 3.76 15.65 25.53
N PRO A 150 3.76 15.65 26.89
CA PRO A 150 4.66 16.54 27.59
C PRO A 150 6.05 16.27 27.02
N GLU A 151 6.67 17.31 26.43
CA GLU A 151 8.09 17.30 26.07
C GLU A 151 8.76 16.57 27.25
N PRO A 152 9.49 15.45 27.04
CA PRO A 152 10.29 14.90 28.13
C PRO A 152 11.08 16.10 28.64
N PRO A 153 11.04 16.40 29.96
CA PRO A 153 11.54 17.67 30.48
C PRO A 153 12.92 17.82 29.87
N ARG A 154 13.10 18.88 29.07
CA ARG A 154 14.36 19.18 28.40
C ARG A 154 15.39 18.94 29.48
N ARG A 155 16.19 17.88 29.35
CA ARG A 155 17.28 17.71 30.31
C ARG A 155 18.07 18.98 30.05
N GLU A 156 18.04 19.90 31.01
CA GLU A 156 18.90 21.06 31.04
C GLU A 156 20.30 20.49 31.20
N ASP A 157 20.83 19.99 30.10
CA ASP A 157 22.23 19.73 29.95
C ASP A 157 22.84 21.12 30.06
N ARG A 158 23.60 21.38 31.12
CA ARG A 158 24.14 22.71 31.42
C ARG A 158 24.87 23.28 30.20
N VAL A 159 25.48 22.40 29.40
CA VAL A 159 26.14 22.69 28.12
C VAL A 159 25.16 23.28 27.08
N GLY A 160 23.94 22.75 26.97
CA GLY A 160 22.91 23.25 26.07
C GLY A 160 22.38 24.64 26.46
N GLY A 161 22.25 24.92 27.76
CA GLY A 161 21.85 26.24 28.26
C GLY A 161 22.91 27.33 28.03
N GLU A 162 24.17 27.00 28.26
CA GLU A 162 25.31 27.91 28.02
C GLU A 162 25.50 28.20 26.51
N LEU A 163 25.41 27.18 25.65
CA LEU A 163 25.50 27.33 24.19
C LEU A 163 24.36 28.19 23.64
N ARG A 164 23.13 28.00 24.12
CA ARG A 164 21.99 28.85 23.75
C ARG A 164 22.22 30.30 24.15
N SER A 165 22.68 30.52 25.38
CA SER A 165 22.95 31.87 25.89
C SER A 165 24.06 32.57 25.08
N TYR A 166 25.14 31.85 24.77
CA TYR A 166 26.21 32.34 23.90
C TYR A 166 25.70 32.66 22.49
N TRP A 167 24.97 31.74 21.87
CA TRP A 167 24.38 31.94 20.54
C TRP A 167 23.46 33.16 20.52
N MET A 168 22.59 33.31 21.51
CA MET A 168 21.66 34.45 21.60
C MET A 168 22.40 35.79 21.70
N GLY A 169 23.55 35.82 22.39
CA GLY A 169 24.41 37.01 22.51
C GLY A 169 25.25 37.37 21.26
N LEU A 170 25.29 36.51 20.23
CA LEU A 170 26.01 36.83 18.98
C LEU A 170 25.28 37.86 18.12
N ASP A 171 26.05 38.72 17.46
CA ASP A 171 25.53 39.66 16.47
C ASP A 171 24.91 38.93 15.26
N VAL A 172 23.91 39.56 14.65
CA VAL A 172 23.17 39.04 13.49
C VAL A 172 24.11 38.71 12.32
N LYS A 173 25.14 39.54 12.07
CA LYS A 173 26.12 39.28 11.02
C LYS A 173 26.89 38.00 11.29
N VAL A 174 27.34 37.81 12.53
CA VAL A 174 28.07 36.60 12.94
C VAL A 174 27.22 35.35 12.77
N LYS A 175 25.93 35.41 13.17
CA LYS A 175 24.99 34.30 12.97
C LYS A 175 24.80 33.96 11.49
N ARG A 176 24.67 34.96 10.63
CA ARG A 176 24.53 34.78 9.17
C ARG A 176 25.79 34.23 8.53
N ASP A 177 26.96 34.69 8.96
CA ASP A 177 28.24 34.19 8.47
C ASP A 177 28.51 32.75 8.92
N PHE A 178 28.03 32.36 10.11
CA PHE A 178 28.10 30.97 10.58
C PHE A 178 27.35 29.99 9.67
N MET A 179 26.28 30.43 8.99
CA MET A 179 25.52 29.61 8.05
C MET A 179 26.29 29.28 6.76
N LYS A 180 27.39 30.01 6.49
CA LYS A 180 28.22 29.85 5.29
C LYS A 180 29.42 28.98 5.64
N VAL A 181 29.37 27.72 5.22
CA VAL A 181 30.40 26.73 5.54
C VAL A 181 31.31 26.53 4.34
N SER A 182 32.60 26.77 4.50
CA SER A 182 33.57 26.50 3.42
C SER A 182 33.72 25.01 3.18
N ILE A 183 33.56 24.59 1.92
CA ILE A 183 33.77 23.19 1.50
C ILE A 183 35.21 22.74 1.77
N GLU A 184 36.19 23.62 1.59
CA GLU A 184 37.59 23.30 1.88
C GLU A 184 37.84 23.09 3.38
N ARG A 185 37.15 23.86 4.24
CA ARG A 185 37.18 23.62 5.69
C ARG A 185 36.53 22.29 6.06
N VAL A 186 35.38 21.95 5.46
CA VAL A 186 34.72 20.64 5.66
C VAL A 186 35.64 19.51 5.20
N ARG A 187 36.26 19.65 4.04
CA ARG A 187 37.22 18.67 3.50
C ARG A 187 38.41 18.49 4.43
N SER A 188 38.96 19.58 4.97
CA SER A 188 40.06 19.55 5.93
C SER A 188 39.67 18.86 7.23
N PHE A 189 38.48 19.16 7.75
CA PHE A 189 37.92 18.50 8.93
C PHE A 189 37.74 16.99 8.69
N VAL A 190 37.08 16.61 7.60
CA VAL A 190 36.86 15.20 7.24
C VAL A 190 38.19 14.46 7.04
N LYS A 191 39.21 15.11 6.47
CA LYS A 191 40.56 14.53 6.37
C LYS A 191 41.18 14.29 7.75
N GLY A 192 41.02 15.24 8.68
CA GLY A 192 41.52 15.11 10.05
C GLY A 192 40.84 14.00 10.84
N VAL A 193 39.52 13.87 10.71
CA VAL A 193 38.72 12.91 11.50
C VAL A 193 38.64 11.52 10.83
N HIS A 194 38.38 11.47 9.52
CA HIS A 194 38.05 10.25 8.78
C HIS A 194 39.10 9.86 7.73
N LYS A 195 40.25 10.55 7.71
CA LYS A 195 41.40 10.27 6.84
C LYS A 195 41.01 10.31 5.34
N SER A 196 41.77 9.60 4.50
CA SER A 196 41.54 9.57 3.04
C SER A 196 40.18 9.01 2.66
N LYS A 197 39.72 7.94 3.32
CA LYS A 197 38.44 7.29 3.03
C LYS A 197 37.26 8.26 3.15
N GLY A 198 37.20 9.06 4.22
CA GLY A 198 36.15 10.06 4.38
C GLY A 198 36.21 11.16 3.32
N VAL A 199 37.41 11.58 2.92
CA VAL A 199 37.59 12.59 1.86
C VAL A 199 37.09 12.10 0.52
N ASP A 200 37.30 10.82 0.19
CA ASP A 200 36.84 10.25 -1.08
C ASP A 200 35.32 10.10 -1.11
N VAL A 201 34.69 9.72 0.01
CA VAL A 201 33.23 9.73 0.15
C VAL A 201 32.67 11.16 -0.01
N LEU A 202 33.26 12.14 0.68
CA LEU A 202 32.83 13.53 0.58
C LEU A 202 32.95 14.06 -0.86
N LYS A 203 34.04 13.77 -1.57
CA LYS A 203 34.21 14.14 -2.98
C LYS A 203 33.12 13.53 -3.86
N HIS A 204 32.79 12.26 -3.66
CA HIS A 204 31.75 11.57 -4.42
C HIS A 204 30.38 12.23 -4.20
N VAL A 205 30.02 12.52 -2.94
CA VAL A 205 28.77 13.20 -2.60
C VAL A 205 28.70 14.60 -3.23
N LEU A 206 29.79 15.37 -3.16
CA LEU A 206 29.85 16.71 -3.77
C LEU A 206 29.77 16.66 -5.30
N ALA A 207 30.32 15.63 -5.94
CA ALA A 207 30.21 15.45 -7.39
C ALA A 207 28.76 15.18 -7.80
N ILE A 208 28.08 14.27 -7.11
CA ILE A 208 26.64 13.99 -7.32
C ILE A 208 25.81 15.26 -7.12
N ALA A 209 26.05 15.99 -6.04
CA ALA A 209 25.36 17.24 -5.74
C ALA A 209 25.54 18.28 -6.86
N ARG A 210 26.74 18.38 -7.43
CA ARG A 210 27.06 19.32 -8.52
C ARG A 210 26.42 18.93 -9.84
N GLU A 211 26.48 17.66 -10.21
CA GLU A 211 25.99 17.14 -11.49
C GLU A 211 24.45 17.13 -11.53
N HIS A 212 23.84 16.56 -10.49
CA HIS A 212 22.40 16.30 -10.47
C HIS A 212 21.59 17.38 -9.74
N LYS A 213 22.27 18.33 -9.08
CA LYS A 213 21.64 19.38 -8.26
C LYS A 213 20.64 18.78 -7.26
N LYS A 214 21.01 17.64 -6.67
CA LYS A 214 20.21 16.93 -5.66
C LYS A 214 21.14 16.43 -4.56
N TRP A 215 20.71 16.59 -3.31
CA TRP A 215 21.42 16.05 -2.14
C TRP A 215 20.76 14.77 -1.60
N ARG A 216 19.57 14.43 -2.10
CA ARG A 216 18.89 13.15 -1.84
C ARG A 216 18.92 12.27 -3.06
N VAL A 217 19.31 11.03 -2.84
CA VAL A 217 19.28 9.97 -3.84
C VAL A 217 18.67 8.72 -3.23
N TRP A 218 17.99 7.94 -4.06
CA TRP A 218 17.51 6.61 -3.75
C TRP A 218 18.55 5.62 -4.25
N VAL A 219 18.80 4.54 -3.50
CA VAL A 219 19.74 3.50 -3.92
C VAL A 219 19.01 2.16 -3.86
N CYS A 220 18.86 1.51 -5.02
CA CYS A 220 18.56 0.09 -5.09
C CYS A 220 19.63 -0.63 -4.29
N ARG A 221 19.23 -1.51 -3.37
CA ARG A 221 20.12 -2.39 -2.60
C ARG A 221 19.53 -3.80 -2.50
N THR A 222 18.67 -4.16 -3.45
CA THR A 222 18.04 -5.49 -3.50
C THR A 222 19.03 -6.50 -4.07
N LYS A 223 19.31 -6.43 -5.37
CA LYS A 223 20.34 -7.21 -6.08
C LYS A 223 21.26 -6.33 -6.92
N CYS A 224 21.20 -5.02 -6.68
CA CYS A 224 21.88 -4.02 -7.48
C CYS A 224 22.19 -2.80 -6.62
N ASP A 225 23.11 -1.95 -7.07
CA ASP A 225 23.49 -0.69 -6.42
C ASP A 225 23.06 0.54 -7.23
N LYS A 226 21.97 0.43 -8.02
CA LYS A 226 21.50 1.50 -8.89
C LYS A 226 21.06 2.72 -8.05
N VAL A 227 21.71 3.85 -8.30
CA VAL A 227 21.30 5.15 -7.77
C VAL A 227 20.20 5.74 -8.65
N CYS A 228 19.10 6.17 -8.02
CA CYS A 228 17.94 6.80 -8.65
C CYS A 228 17.71 8.18 -8.02
N PHE A 229 17.35 9.17 -8.82
CA PHE A 229 17.25 10.57 -8.40
C PHE A 229 15.82 11.02 -8.11
N SER A 230 14.82 10.19 -8.39
CA SER A 230 13.43 10.38 -7.97
C SER A 230 12.83 9.07 -7.46
N ALA A 231 11.71 9.19 -6.73
CA ALA A 231 10.96 8.04 -6.27
C ALA A 231 10.37 7.28 -7.46
N GLU A 232 9.97 7.98 -8.52
CA GLU A 232 9.46 7.40 -9.77
C GLU A 232 10.55 6.60 -10.49
N GLU A 233 11.77 7.14 -10.62
CA GLU A 233 12.89 6.42 -11.24
C GLU A 233 13.23 5.16 -10.44
N CYS A 234 13.23 5.27 -9.10
CA CYS A 234 13.45 4.11 -8.24
C CYS A 234 12.31 3.08 -8.33
N ARG A 235 11.05 3.54 -8.45
CA ARG A 235 9.89 2.68 -8.63
C ARG A 235 9.98 1.94 -9.95
N SER A 236 10.17 2.64 -11.07
CA SER A 236 10.31 2.03 -12.39
C SER A 236 11.49 1.05 -12.43
N HIS A 237 12.62 1.40 -11.81
CA HIS A 237 13.74 0.47 -11.69
C HIS A 237 13.38 -0.80 -10.90
N LEU A 238 12.71 -0.66 -9.75
CA LEU A 238 12.24 -1.80 -8.96
C LEU A 238 11.25 -2.64 -9.77
N GLU A 239 10.33 -2.01 -10.47
CA GLU A 239 9.32 -2.67 -11.30
C GLU A 239 9.98 -3.47 -12.44
N GLU A 240 10.85 -2.85 -13.23
CA GLU A 240 11.48 -3.48 -14.40
C GLU A 240 12.53 -4.54 -14.06
N LYS A 241 13.36 -4.31 -13.03
CA LYS A 241 14.53 -5.16 -12.74
C LYS A 241 14.28 -6.17 -11.63
N HIS A 242 13.36 -5.88 -10.71
CA HIS A 242 13.13 -6.70 -9.52
C HIS A 242 11.69 -7.22 -9.42
N ALA A 243 10.73 -6.57 -10.09
CA ALA A 243 9.31 -6.93 -10.06
C ALA A 243 8.77 -7.44 -11.41
N ALA A 244 9.62 -7.73 -12.41
CA ALA A 244 9.18 -8.23 -13.72
C ALA A 244 8.31 -9.51 -13.64
N ASN A 245 8.38 -10.26 -12.52
CA ASN A 245 7.52 -11.41 -12.24
C ASN A 245 6.20 -11.09 -11.51
N LEU A 246 5.96 -9.83 -11.12
CA LEU A 246 4.77 -9.36 -10.39
C LEU A 246 3.74 -8.65 -11.28
N GLU A 247 4.10 -8.27 -12.52
CA GLU A 247 3.21 -7.54 -13.44
C GLU A 247 1.92 -8.28 -13.79
N LYS A 248 1.91 -9.62 -13.72
CA LYS A 248 0.72 -10.42 -14.05
C LYS A 248 -0.39 -10.33 -12.99
N ASP A 249 -0.10 -9.87 -11.77
CA ASP A 249 -1.00 -9.98 -10.61
C ASP A 249 -1.52 -8.62 -10.10
N VAL A 250 -1.36 -7.52 -10.85
CA VAL A 250 -1.85 -6.20 -10.41
C VAL A 250 -3.25 -5.97 -10.97
N ALA A 251 -4.26 -5.85 -10.08
CA ALA A 251 -5.57 -5.35 -10.50
C ALA A 251 -5.40 -3.94 -11.08
N MET A 252 -5.71 -3.79 -12.38
CA MET A 252 -5.84 -2.47 -12.96
C MET A 252 -6.90 -1.69 -12.20
N ARG A 253 -6.45 -0.61 -11.56
CA ARG A 253 -7.31 0.33 -10.87
C ARG A 253 -8.10 1.11 -11.90
N ILE A 254 -9.26 1.57 -11.48
CA ILE A 254 -10.05 2.48 -12.28
C ILE A 254 -9.31 3.81 -12.43
N GLY A 255 -9.25 4.31 -13.67
CA GLY A 255 -8.65 5.60 -13.95
C GLY A 255 -9.37 6.76 -13.25
N ILE A 256 -8.63 7.81 -12.91
CA ILE A 256 -9.09 9.02 -12.22
C ILE A 256 -10.39 9.59 -12.83
N ASN A 257 -10.51 9.51 -14.16
CA ASN A 257 -11.68 9.97 -14.90
C ASN A 257 -12.97 9.26 -14.48
N TRP A 258 -12.96 7.94 -14.27
CA TRP A 258 -14.17 7.22 -13.88
C TRP A 258 -14.57 7.51 -12.43
N ALA A 259 -13.59 7.63 -11.52
CA ALA A 259 -13.85 8.03 -10.13
C ALA A 259 -14.52 9.42 -10.07
N TYR A 260 -14.02 10.36 -10.87
CA TYR A 260 -14.63 11.68 -11.03
C TYR A 260 -16.09 11.60 -11.50
N ARG A 261 -16.37 10.78 -12.52
CA ARG A 261 -17.73 10.55 -13.05
C ARG A 261 -18.68 9.96 -12.01
N ILE A 262 -18.24 9.02 -11.17
CA ILE A 262 -19.07 8.46 -10.10
C ILE A 262 -19.46 9.56 -9.10
N GLN A 263 -18.49 10.36 -8.66
CA GLN A 263 -18.68 11.37 -7.61
C GLN A 263 -19.62 12.50 -8.06
N HIS A 264 -19.36 13.10 -9.22
CA HIS A 264 -20.03 14.32 -9.68
C HIS A 264 -21.29 14.06 -10.53
N GLY A 265 -21.64 12.78 -10.71
CA GLY A 265 -22.78 12.37 -11.51
C GLY A 265 -24.15 12.67 -10.92
N ARG A 266 -25.13 12.89 -11.81
CA ARG A 266 -26.56 13.00 -11.49
C ARG A 266 -27.23 11.63 -11.60
N TRP A 267 -27.22 10.88 -10.49
CA TRP A 267 -27.76 9.53 -10.41
C TRP A 267 -29.29 9.55 -10.27
N GLU A 268 -29.97 9.62 -11.41
CA GLU A 268 -31.43 9.63 -11.50
C GLU A 268 -31.94 8.50 -12.40
N PRO A 269 -33.10 7.91 -12.09
CA PRO A 269 -33.67 6.84 -12.88
C PRO A 269 -34.02 7.31 -14.29
N VAL A 270 -33.48 6.63 -15.30
CA VAL A 270 -33.83 6.86 -16.70
C VAL A 270 -35.14 6.13 -17.01
N ASP A 271 -36.05 6.78 -17.75
CA ASP A 271 -37.19 6.09 -18.33
C ASP A 271 -36.67 5.16 -19.42
N THR A 272 -36.49 3.89 -19.05
CA THR A 272 -35.80 2.90 -19.89
C THR A 272 -36.58 2.63 -21.17
N VAL A 273 -37.92 2.65 -21.14
CA VAL A 273 -38.75 2.44 -22.34
C VAL A 273 -38.58 3.60 -23.30
N ALA A 274 -38.72 4.84 -22.82
CA ALA A 274 -38.55 6.03 -23.64
C ALA A 274 -37.10 6.16 -24.16
N ALA A 275 -36.11 5.80 -23.34
CA ALA A 275 -34.71 5.86 -23.74
C ALA A 275 -34.35 4.78 -24.79
N VAL A 276 -34.90 3.58 -24.68
CA VAL A 276 -34.73 2.52 -25.69
C VAL A 276 -35.34 2.94 -27.02
N GLU A 277 -36.55 3.50 -27.00
CA GLU A 277 -37.19 4.02 -28.21
C GLU A 277 -36.37 5.15 -28.84
N MET A 278 -35.83 6.05 -28.03
CA MET A 278 -34.93 7.12 -28.47
C MET A 278 -33.65 6.56 -29.12
N ILE A 279 -33.05 5.50 -28.57
CA ILE A 279 -31.88 4.85 -29.17
C ILE A 279 -32.23 4.20 -30.52
N LYS A 280 -33.41 3.58 -30.63
CA LYS A 280 -33.85 2.90 -31.86
C LYS A 280 -34.22 3.89 -32.97
N THR A 281 -34.84 5.02 -32.63
CA THR A 281 -35.41 5.97 -33.60
C THR A 281 -34.53 7.20 -33.89
N GLN A 282 -33.68 7.59 -32.95
CA GLN A 282 -32.90 8.84 -32.99
C GLN A 282 -31.41 8.59 -32.72
N LEU A 283 -30.87 7.50 -33.26
CA LEU A 283 -29.52 7.02 -32.94
C LEU A 283 -28.42 8.09 -33.13
N GLU A 284 -28.47 8.87 -34.21
CA GLU A 284 -27.45 9.90 -34.49
C GLU A 284 -27.50 11.07 -33.50
N ASP A 285 -28.70 11.47 -33.04
CA ASP A 285 -28.84 12.49 -32.01
C ASP A 285 -28.32 11.97 -30.65
N VAL A 286 -28.62 10.71 -30.33
CA VAL A 286 -28.09 10.04 -29.14
C VAL A 286 -26.57 9.96 -29.17
N LYS A 287 -25.97 9.57 -30.30
CA LYS A 287 -24.52 9.58 -30.50
C LYS A 287 -23.93 10.98 -30.28
N ALA A 288 -24.60 12.01 -30.81
CA ALA A 288 -24.12 13.39 -30.72
C ALA A 288 -24.09 13.90 -29.27
N PHE A 289 -25.15 13.68 -28.48
CA PHE A 289 -25.15 14.16 -27.09
C PHE A 289 -24.31 13.27 -26.16
N THR A 290 -24.26 11.96 -26.36
CA THR A 290 -23.40 11.05 -25.57
C THR A 290 -21.92 11.28 -25.84
N THR A 291 -21.55 11.66 -27.07
CA THR A 291 -20.19 12.06 -27.41
C THR A 291 -19.81 13.40 -26.76
N ARG A 292 -20.74 14.38 -26.73
CA ARG A 292 -20.53 15.66 -26.03
C ARG A 292 -20.36 15.47 -24.53
N SER A 293 -21.17 14.60 -23.92
CA SER A 293 -21.10 14.32 -22.48
C SER A 293 -19.93 13.42 -22.08
N ARG A 294 -19.15 12.89 -23.03
CA ARG A 294 -18.05 11.94 -22.77
C ARG A 294 -17.03 12.41 -21.74
N LYS A 295 -16.68 13.70 -21.73
CA LYS A 295 -15.73 14.25 -20.75
C LYS A 295 -16.30 14.22 -19.33
N MET A 296 -17.56 14.61 -19.17
CA MET A 296 -18.24 14.64 -17.87
C MET A 296 -18.80 13.28 -17.46
N GLY A 297 -19.03 12.37 -18.41
CA GLY A 297 -19.62 11.05 -18.21
C GLY A 297 -21.13 11.04 -17.99
N TRP A 298 -21.82 12.19 -18.17
CA TRP A 298 -23.24 12.36 -17.85
C TRP A 298 -23.92 13.29 -18.86
N SER A 299 -25.06 12.85 -19.41
CA SER A 299 -25.97 13.67 -20.21
C SER A 299 -27.29 13.91 -19.47
N ASP A 300 -27.79 15.13 -19.55
CA ASP A 300 -29.10 15.58 -19.07
C ASP A 300 -30.24 15.36 -20.09
N GLN A 301 -29.92 14.85 -21.29
CA GLN A 301 -30.87 14.65 -22.39
C GLN A 301 -31.59 13.31 -22.34
N TRP A 302 -31.20 12.42 -21.43
CA TRP A 302 -31.92 11.16 -21.23
C TRP A 302 -33.29 11.41 -20.59
N PRO A 303 -34.34 10.70 -21.02
CA PRO A 303 -35.65 10.82 -20.42
C PRO A 303 -35.60 10.25 -19.01
N LEU A 304 -36.18 10.97 -18.04
CA LEU A 304 -36.11 10.62 -16.62
C LEU A 304 -37.45 10.06 -16.15
N ALA A 305 -37.40 9.00 -15.35
CA ALA A 305 -38.57 8.47 -14.66
C ALA A 305 -38.77 9.22 -13.33
N THR A 306 -39.28 10.44 -13.39
CA THR A 306 -39.32 11.39 -12.26
C THR A 306 -40.18 10.93 -11.07
N ALA A 307 -41.03 9.91 -11.24
CA ALA A 307 -41.90 9.38 -10.18
C ALA A 307 -41.35 8.11 -9.48
N ASP A 308 -40.18 7.60 -9.89
CA ASP A 308 -39.64 6.34 -9.35
C ASP A 308 -38.69 6.58 -8.16
N GLU A 309 -39.29 6.85 -7.00
CA GLU A 309 -38.53 7.10 -5.75
C GLU A 309 -37.73 5.89 -5.29
N GLU A 310 -38.25 4.67 -5.46
CA GLU A 310 -37.58 3.44 -5.03
C GLU A 310 -36.27 3.26 -5.81
N ARG A 311 -36.32 3.40 -7.14
CA ARG A 311 -35.14 3.31 -7.99
C ARG A 311 -34.15 4.46 -7.73
N SER A 312 -34.67 5.67 -7.51
CA SER A 312 -33.84 6.83 -7.11
C SER A 312 -33.07 6.56 -5.81
N ASN A 313 -33.71 5.99 -4.80
CA ASN A 313 -33.05 5.65 -3.53
C ASN A 313 -32.01 4.53 -3.70
N LEU A 314 -32.31 3.50 -4.49
CA LEU A 314 -31.35 2.44 -4.81
C LEU A 314 -30.12 2.97 -5.54
N LEU A 315 -30.29 3.86 -6.53
CA LEU A 315 -29.19 4.50 -7.25
C LEU A 315 -28.31 5.35 -6.32
N LYS A 316 -28.91 6.09 -5.38
CA LYS A 316 -28.17 6.84 -4.35
C LYS A 316 -27.34 5.91 -3.47
N GLU A 317 -27.91 4.79 -3.00
CA GLU A 317 -27.15 3.79 -2.23
C GLU A 317 -25.99 3.19 -3.03
N VAL A 318 -26.22 2.82 -4.29
CA VAL A 318 -25.18 2.29 -5.18
C VAL A 318 -24.07 3.33 -5.41
N LYS A 319 -24.43 4.59 -5.65
CA LYS A 319 -23.47 5.71 -5.75
C LYS A 319 -22.59 5.79 -4.51
N LEU A 320 -23.20 5.82 -3.32
CA LEU A 320 -22.45 5.94 -2.06
C LEU A 320 -21.45 4.79 -1.87
N LEU A 321 -21.85 3.56 -2.21
CA LEU A 321 -20.96 2.39 -2.14
C LEU A 321 -19.81 2.48 -3.14
N LEU A 322 -20.07 2.88 -4.38
CA LEU A 322 -19.03 3.06 -5.41
C LEU A 322 -18.06 4.20 -5.05
N VAL A 323 -18.57 5.33 -4.54
CA VAL A 323 -17.73 6.44 -4.04
C VAL A 323 -16.83 5.96 -2.90
N SER A 324 -17.39 5.24 -1.93
CA SER A 324 -16.60 4.67 -0.83
C SER A 324 -15.49 3.75 -1.35
N LEU A 325 -15.78 2.87 -2.32
CA LEU A 325 -14.76 2.01 -2.93
C LEU A 325 -13.69 2.79 -3.71
N CYS A 326 -14.04 3.92 -4.32
CA CYS A 326 -13.07 4.83 -4.95
C CYS A 326 -12.16 5.49 -3.92
N GLU A 327 -12.72 6.04 -2.84
CA GLU A 327 -11.97 6.72 -1.78
C GLU A 327 -10.98 5.77 -1.09
N HIS A 328 -11.39 4.52 -0.87
CA HIS A 328 -10.52 3.47 -0.31
C HIS A 328 -9.57 2.85 -1.35
N GLN A 329 -9.59 3.31 -2.61
CA GLN A 329 -8.78 2.80 -3.72
C GLN A 329 -8.96 1.29 -4.00
N ILE A 330 -10.15 0.76 -3.78
CA ILE A 330 -10.50 -0.67 -3.94
C ILE A 330 -11.15 -0.94 -5.30
N LEU A 331 -11.80 0.07 -5.89
CA LEU A 331 -12.57 -0.10 -7.12
C LEU A 331 -11.65 -0.44 -8.32
N SER A 332 -11.66 -1.72 -8.71
CA SER A 332 -10.87 -2.28 -9.81
C SER A 332 -11.66 -2.33 -11.13
N CYS A 333 -10.95 -2.44 -12.25
CA CYS A 333 -11.57 -2.63 -13.57
C CYS A 333 -12.52 -3.84 -13.58
N SER A 334 -12.18 -4.96 -12.93
CA SER A 334 -13.08 -6.12 -12.87
C SER A 334 -14.41 -5.83 -12.15
N ILE A 335 -14.40 -5.02 -11.08
CA ILE A 335 -15.64 -4.63 -10.40
C ILE A 335 -16.47 -3.73 -11.31
N ARG A 336 -15.83 -2.76 -11.98
CA ARG A 336 -16.49 -1.92 -12.99
C ARG A 336 -17.12 -2.77 -14.08
N ASP A 337 -16.35 -3.67 -14.69
CA ASP A 337 -16.80 -4.47 -15.82
C ASP A 337 -17.96 -5.37 -15.43
N TRP A 338 -17.92 -5.95 -14.21
CA TRP A 338 -19.04 -6.70 -13.66
C TRP A 338 -20.29 -5.83 -13.48
N VAL A 339 -20.17 -4.65 -12.86
CA VAL A 339 -21.31 -3.72 -12.69
C VAL A 339 -21.85 -3.25 -14.05
N MET A 340 -20.97 -2.93 -14.99
CA MET A 340 -21.35 -2.47 -16.33
C MET A 340 -21.88 -3.59 -17.24
N SER A 341 -21.73 -4.86 -16.85
CA SER A 341 -22.38 -5.98 -17.54
C SER A 341 -23.90 -5.96 -17.37
N PHE A 342 -24.43 -5.38 -16.28
CA PHE A 342 -25.87 -5.29 -16.04
C PHE A 342 -26.56 -4.40 -17.08
N PRO A 343 -26.13 -3.14 -17.32
CA PRO A 343 -26.74 -2.31 -18.36
C PRO A 343 -26.70 -2.95 -19.74
N VAL A 344 -25.60 -3.63 -20.09
CA VAL A 344 -25.50 -4.35 -21.38
C VAL A 344 -26.55 -5.44 -21.49
N LYS A 345 -26.64 -6.31 -20.48
CA LYS A 345 -27.62 -7.40 -20.45
C LYS A 345 -29.05 -6.86 -20.45
N HIS A 346 -29.30 -5.79 -19.71
CA HIS A 346 -30.61 -5.16 -19.64
C HIS A 346 -31.06 -4.59 -20.98
N LEU A 347 -30.22 -3.77 -21.62
CA LEU A 347 -30.54 -3.15 -22.91
C LEU A 347 -30.68 -4.18 -24.04
N LYS A 348 -29.88 -5.25 -24.02
CA LYS A 348 -30.03 -6.39 -24.95
C LYS A 348 -31.38 -7.09 -24.80
N LYS A 349 -31.88 -7.27 -23.57
CA LYS A 349 -33.23 -7.83 -23.32
C LYS A 349 -34.35 -6.95 -23.88
N LEU A 350 -34.12 -5.65 -23.99
CA LEU A 350 -35.03 -4.68 -24.60
C LEU A 350 -34.80 -4.50 -26.12
N GLU A 351 -34.10 -5.46 -26.74
CA GLU A 351 -33.82 -5.52 -28.17
C GLU A 351 -32.99 -4.33 -28.70
N VAL A 352 -32.17 -3.71 -27.85
CA VAL A 352 -31.15 -2.75 -28.32
C VAL A 352 -29.96 -3.55 -28.85
N SER A 353 -29.56 -3.28 -30.10
CA SER A 353 -28.42 -3.96 -30.71
C SER A 353 -27.12 -3.66 -29.96
N GLU A 354 -26.18 -4.62 -29.96
CA GLU A 354 -24.88 -4.42 -29.32
C GLU A 354 -24.09 -3.26 -29.94
N GLU A 355 -24.22 -3.08 -31.27
CA GLU A 355 -23.60 -1.97 -32.00
C GLU A 355 -24.15 -0.63 -31.49
N SER A 356 -25.48 -0.51 -31.35
CA SER A 356 -26.11 0.70 -30.81
C SER A 356 -25.67 1.01 -29.38
N ILE A 357 -25.50 -0.01 -28.52
CA ILE A 357 -25.00 0.18 -27.15
C ILE A 357 -23.56 0.74 -27.15
N LYS A 358 -22.70 0.23 -28.06
CA LYS A 358 -21.32 0.70 -28.22
C LYS A 358 -21.27 2.11 -28.79
N ASP A 359 -22.05 2.37 -29.83
CA ASP A 359 -22.17 3.66 -30.50
C ASP A 359 -22.64 4.77 -29.56
N CYS A 360 -23.63 4.47 -28.72
CA CYS A 360 -24.13 5.39 -27.69
C CYS A 360 -23.21 5.48 -26.46
N ARG A 361 -22.11 4.69 -26.41
CA ARG A 361 -21.10 4.69 -25.35
C ARG A 361 -21.66 4.52 -23.93
N ILE A 362 -22.82 3.90 -23.79
CA ILE A 362 -23.54 3.78 -22.52
C ILE A 362 -22.68 3.04 -21.49
N VAL A 363 -21.89 2.07 -21.94
CA VAL A 363 -20.99 1.25 -21.13
C VAL A 363 -19.67 1.92 -20.74
N GLU A 364 -19.29 3.02 -21.41
CA GLU A 364 -18.07 3.77 -21.08
C GLU A 364 -18.25 4.62 -19.80
N THR A 365 -19.48 4.79 -19.33
CA THR A 365 -19.85 5.71 -18.25
C THR A 365 -20.71 5.03 -17.18
N PRO A 366 -20.62 5.46 -15.91
CA PRO A 366 -21.50 4.94 -14.86
C PRO A 366 -22.99 5.29 -15.09
N GLN A 367 -23.31 6.24 -15.98
CA GLN A 367 -24.68 6.62 -16.29
C GLN A 367 -25.52 5.45 -16.83
N GLY A 368 -24.90 4.45 -17.48
CA GLY A 368 -25.61 3.24 -17.90
C GLY A 368 -26.33 2.50 -16.76
N ILE A 369 -25.87 2.63 -15.51
CA ILE A 369 -26.51 2.02 -14.33
C ILE A 369 -27.90 2.64 -14.08
N CYS A 370 -28.14 3.87 -14.54
CA CYS A 370 -29.42 4.56 -14.36
C CYS A 370 -30.57 3.98 -15.21
N PHE A 371 -30.26 3.12 -16.19
CA PHE A 371 -31.23 2.40 -17.01
C PHE A 371 -31.78 1.14 -16.34
N LEU A 372 -31.14 0.69 -15.25
CA LEU A 372 -31.45 -0.59 -14.63
C LEU A 372 -32.76 -0.56 -13.86
N GLU A 373 -33.37 -1.73 -13.74
CA GLU A 373 -34.57 -1.93 -12.93
C GLU A 373 -34.23 -2.25 -11.46
N ARG A 374 -35.26 -2.23 -10.61
CA ARG A 374 -35.13 -2.38 -9.15
C ARG A 374 -34.36 -3.64 -8.74
N GLU A 375 -34.64 -4.78 -9.36
CA GLU A 375 -34.00 -6.06 -9.00
C GLU A 375 -32.51 -6.09 -9.37
N GLU A 376 -32.13 -5.52 -10.50
CA GLU A 376 -30.73 -5.43 -10.93
C GLU A 376 -29.92 -4.50 -10.02
N LEU A 377 -30.52 -3.36 -9.64
CA LEU A 377 -29.91 -2.44 -8.67
C LEU A 377 -29.79 -3.07 -7.28
N LYS A 378 -30.77 -3.86 -6.82
CA LYS A 378 -30.69 -4.63 -5.58
C LYS A 378 -29.55 -5.64 -5.62
N GLN A 379 -29.32 -6.30 -6.76
CA GLN A 379 -28.20 -7.24 -6.95
C GLN A 379 -26.85 -6.51 -6.90
N ILE A 380 -26.69 -5.42 -7.64
CA ILE A 380 -25.47 -4.59 -7.60
C ILE A 380 -25.21 -4.11 -6.17
N ARG A 381 -26.21 -3.52 -5.52
CA ARG A 381 -26.11 -3.06 -4.13
C ARG A 381 -25.71 -4.19 -3.19
N GLY A 382 -26.35 -5.35 -3.30
CA GLY A 382 -26.07 -6.53 -2.48
C GLY A 382 -24.65 -7.04 -2.66
N PHE A 383 -24.12 -7.02 -3.89
CA PHE A 383 -22.74 -7.34 -4.19
C PHE A 383 -21.77 -6.31 -3.59
N LEU A 384 -22.00 -5.02 -3.85
CA LEU A 384 -21.13 -3.94 -3.34
C LEU A 384 -21.08 -3.92 -1.81
N LYS A 385 -22.19 -4.17 -1.11
CA LYS A 385 -22.24 -4.30 0.36
C LYS A 385 -21.42 -5.47 0.92
N LYS A 386 -21.15 -6.51 0.11
CA LYS A 386 -20.29 -7.64 0.52
C LYS A 386 -18.80 -7.33 0.40
N ILE A 387 -18.43 -6.31 -0.37
CA ILE A 387 -17.04 -5.88 -0.50
C ILE A 387 -16.64 -5.19 0.80
N LYS A 388 -15.65 -5.77 1.49
CA LYS A 388 -15.10 -5.16 2.71
C LYS A 388 -14.13 -4.06 2.31
N CYS A 389 -14.40 -2.83 2.76
CA CYS A 389 -13.49 -1.70 2.57
C CYS A 389 -12.27 -1.77 3.50
N GLU A 390 -12.43 -2.38 4.67
CA GLU A 390 -11.36 -2.50 5.66
C GLU A 390 -10.47 -3.72 5.38
N ARG A 391 -9.16 -3.48 5.27
CA ARG A 391 -8.17 -4.55 5.14
C ARG A 391 -7.77 -5.07 6.52
N HIS A 392 -8.24 -6.26 6.87
CA HIS A 392 -7.80 -6.95 8.10
C HIS A 392 -6.53 -7.79 7.91
N ASP A 393 -5.74 -7.50 6.88
CA ASP A 393 -4.49 -8.21 6.57
C ASP A 393 -3.22 -7.47 7.06
N GLY A 394 -3.40 -6.31 7.69
CA GLY A 394 -2.30 -5.50 8.26
C GLY A 394 -1.57 -4.63 7.24
N THR A 395 -1.98 -4.61 5.96
CA THR A 395 -1.31 -3.80 4.92
C THR A 395 -1.32 -2.30 5.24
N ASP A 396 -2.45 -1.78 5.75
CA ASP A 396 -2.58 -0.36 6.11
C ASP A 396 -1.67 -0.01 7.29
N VAL A 397 -1.47 -0.95 8.21
CA VAL A 397 -0.56 -0.80 9.35
C VAL A 397 0.89 -0.72 8.88
N VAL A 398 1.28 -1.60 7.96
CA VAL A 398 2.62 -1.56 7.35
C VAL A 398 2.83 -0.24 6.62
N SER A 399 1.82 0.24 5.89
CA SER A 399 1.90 1.52 5.18
C SER A 399 2.11 2.68 6.15
N ARG A 400 1.30 2.78 7.20
CA ARG A 400 1.48 3.81 8.26
C ARG A 400 2.83 3.73 8.96
N ALA A 401 3.33 2.52 9.23
CA ALA A 401 4.63 2.34 9.85
C ALA A 401 5.77 2.80 8.91
N VAL A 402 5.65 2.52 7.61
CA VAL A 402 6.58 3.01 6.60
C VAL A 402 6.52 4.52 6.50
N ASP A 403 5.33 5.12 6.42
CA ASP A 403 5.16 6.58 6.36
C ASP A 403 5.75 7.24 7.60
N SER A 404 5.45 6.72 8.80
CA SER A 404 6.03 7.21 10.06
C SER A 404 7.55 7.07 10.11
N LEU A 405 8.10 5.99 9.56
CA LEU A 405 9.55 5.80 9.47
C LEU A 405 10.17 6.80 8.49
N LEU A 406 9.55 6.95 7.31
CA LEU A 406 9.97 7.89 6.28
C LEU A 406 9.97 9.32 6.83
N ASP A 407 8.92 9.73 7.53
CA ASP A 407 8.81 11.04 8.16
C ASP A 407 9.90 11.28 9.20
N ARG A 408 10.27 10.24 9.97
CA ARG A 408 11.34 10.33 10.97
C ARG A 408 12.72 10.48 10.37
N ILE A 409 12.96 9.82 9.25
CA ILE A 409 14.25 9.89 8.54
C ILE A 409 14.30 11.01 7.51
N ARG A 410 13.18 11.71 7.30
CA ARG A 410 13.08 12.80 6.34
C ARG A 410 13.89 13.98 6.87
N ILE A 411 15.03 14.22 6.23
CA ILE A 411 15.77 15.46 6.40
C ILE A 411 14.88 16.58 5.82
N LYS A 412 14.44 17.49 6.68
CA LYS A 412 13.53 18.59 6.34
C LYS A 412 14.31 19.86 5.97
N GLU A 413 15.56 19.93 6.39
CA GLU A 413 16.49 21.00 6.14
C GLU A 413 17.00 20.98 4.69
N SER A 414 17.27 22.18 4.19
CA SER A 414 17.90 22.40 2.90
C SER A 414 19.39 22.66 3.06
N ILE A 415 20.18 22.10 2.13
CA ILE A 415 21.58 22.44 1.94
C ILE A 415 21.71 23.00 0.53
N GLU A 416 22.11 24.26 0.43
CA GLU A 416 22.32 24.99 -0.82
C GLU A 416 23.82 25.24 -1.06
N PHE A 417 24.17 25.67 -2.26
CA PHE A 417 25.56 25.94 -2.65
C PHE A 417 25.66 27.31 -3.32
N ASP A 418 26.80 27.96 -3.22
CA ASP A 418 27.12 29.09 -4.09
C ASP A 418 27.40 28.63 -5.53
N GLU A 419 27.32 29.54 -6.51
CA GLU A 419 27.58 29.20 -7.92
C GLU A 419 28.98 28.61 -8.17
N LYS A 420 29.98 29.00 -7.35
CA LYS A 420 31.34 28.47 -7.47
C LYS A 420 31.52 27.13 -6.76
N PHE A 421 30.50 26.64 -6.06
CA PHE A 421 30.56 25.40 -5.30
C PHE A 421 31.73 25.40 -4.30
N SER A 422 31.95 26.55 -3.66
CA SER A 422 32.98 26.83 -2.66
C SER A 422 32.42 26.90 -1.22
N LEU A 423 31.13 27.24 -1.09
CA LEU A 423 30.39 27.38 0.14
C LEU A 423 29.18 26.45 0.15
N LEU A 424 29.03 25.72 1.25
CA LEU A 424 27.81 25.06 1.68
C LEU A 424 26.98 26.07 2.48
N LEU A 425 25.73 26.25 2.09
CA LEU A 425 24.81 27.20 2.70
C LEU A 425 23.77 26.39 3.49
N LEU A 426 23.81 26.53 4.82
CA LEU A 426 22.87 25.88 5.72
C LEU A 426 21.47 26.51 5.61
N ASP A 427 20.45 25.74 5.98
CA ASP A 427 19.06 26.18 5.88
C ASP A 427 18.81 27.49 6.65
N LYS A 428 18.39 28.55 5.93
CA LYS A 428 18.09 29.85 6.52
C LYS A 428 17.01 29.82 7.61
N ARG A 429 16.19 28.76 7.67
CA ARG A 429 15.16 28.58 8.71
C ARG A 429 15.78 28.34 10.09
N LEU A 430 16.99 27.77 10.16
CA LEU A 430 17.73 27.56 11.42
C LEU A 430 18.10 28.88 12.14
N LEU A 431 17.91 30.03 11.48
CA LEU A 431 18.10 31.36 12.07
C LEU A 431 16.84 31.91 12.78
N LYS A 432 15.65 31.35 12.49
CA LYS A 432 14.36 31.81 13.06
C LYS A 432 14.08 31.14 14.42
N SER A 433 13.05 31.60 15.13
CA SER A 433 12.42 30.89 16.26
C SER A 433 10.89 30.75 16.11
N ASN A 434 10.33 31.20 14.98
CA ASN A 434 8.88 31.16 14.75
C ASN A 434 8.54 29.93 13.92
N HIS A 435 7.62 29.12 14.47
CA HIS A 435 7.08 27.84 14.00
C HIS A 435 6.40 27.89 12.61
N ALA A 436 7.06 28.41 11.59
CA ALA A 436 6.68 28.11 10.22
C ALA A 436 7.09 26.66 9.94
N LEU A 437 6.10 25.77 9.93
CA LEU A 437 6.26 24.38 9.54
C LEU A 437 7.05 24.30 8.23
N PHE A 438 7.91 23.28 8.14
CA PHE A 438 8.57 22.93 6.89
C PHE A 438 7.44 22.61 5.89
N ASP A 439 7.20 23.47 4.89
CA ASP A 439 6.26 23.14 3.80
C ASP A 439 6.74 21.84 3.14
N ASP A 440 6.05 20.76 3.47
CA ASP A 440 6.49 19.37 3.26
C ASP A 440 6.05 18.84 1.87
N ASP A 441 5.32 19.61 1.08
CA ASP A 441 4.61 19.05 -0.08
C ASP A 441 5.41 19.04 -1.40
N ASP A 442 6.56 19.72 -1.50
CA ASP A 442 7.25 19.87 -2.80
C ASP A 442 8.80 19.83 -2.76
N TYR A 443 9.41 19.65 -1.58
CA TYR A 443 10.87 19.62 -1.49
C TYR A 443 11.42 18.25 -1.86
N GLU A 444 11.79 18.05 -3.13
CA GLU A 444 12.45 16.86 -3.68
C GLU A 444 13.94 16.70 -3.27
N GLY A 445 14.49 17.60 -2.45
CA GLY A 445 15.93 17.64 -2.17
C GLY A 445 16.73 18.30 -3.29
N LYS A 446 16.09 19.18 -4.06
CA LYS A 446 16.71 19.98 -5.13
C LYS A 446 17.64 21.03 -4.52
N ILE A 447 18.84 21.13 -5.08
CA ILE A 447 19.85 22.11 -4.69
C ILE A 447 19.65 23.38 -5.51
N LYS A 448 19.57 24.52 -4.83
CA LYS A 448 19.63 25.83 -5.46
C LYS A 448 21.07 26.34 -5.46
N LEU A 449 21.47 26.93 -6.59
CA LEU A 449 22.74 27.64 -6.70
C LEU A 449 22.50 29.12 -6.39
N VAL A 450 23.20 29.61 -5.39
CA VAL A 450 23.06 30.96 -4.86
C VAL A 450 24.17 31.85 -5.45
N LYS A 451 23.75 32.92 -6.13
CA LYS A 451 24.67 33.93 -6.68
C LYS A 451 25.43 34.70 -5.61
N ASP A 452 24.69 35.13 -4.60
CA ASP A 452 25.19 35.97 -3.52
C ASP A 452 24.70 35.42 -2.17
N PRO A 453 25.59 34.73 -1.41
CA PRO A 453 25.28 34.23 -0.08
C PRO A 453 24.90 35.31 0.93
N ASP A 454 25.42 36.54 0.80
CA ASP A 454 25.07 37.65 1.68
C ASP A 454 23.63 38.08 1.46
N VAL A 455 23.22 38.22 0.20
CA VAL A 455 21.83 38.52 -0.17
C VAL A 455 20.88 37.39 0.23
N HIS A 456 21.32 36.13 0.13
CA HIS A 456 20.53 34.95 0.50
C HIS A 456 20.10 35.00 1.98
N TYR A 457 21.00 35.38 2.90
CA TYR A 457 20.69 35.47 4.34
C TYR A 457 20.23 36.86 4.80
N ALA A 458 20.37 37.91 3.99
CA ALA A 458 20.01 39.29 4.38
C ALA A 458 18.55 39.42 4.87
N LYS A 459 17.63 38.64 4.28
CA LYS A 459 16.20 38.63 4.63
C LYS A 459 15.85 37.64 5.76
N ALA A 460 16.81 36.84 6.24
CA ALA A 460 16.56 35.92 7.34
C ALA A 460 16.58 36.69 8.68
N GLN A 461 15.51 36.52 9.46
CA GLN A 461 15.48 36.93 10.86
C GLN A 461 16.39 35.98 11.64
N ALA A 462 17.42 36.51 12.31
CA ALA A 462 18.45 35.76 13.03
C ALA A 462 18.34 35.96 14.55
N GLN A 463 17.12 35.83 15.07
CA GLN A 463 16.79 36.08 16.48
C GLN A 463 16.53 34.79 17.28
N GLY A 464 16.50 33.62 16.63
CA GLY A 464 16.20 32.36 17.30
C GLY A 464 17.41 31.51 17.68
N ASP A 465 17.12 30.40 18.37
CA ASP A 465 18.06 29.39 18.84
C ASP A 465 17.85 28.01 18.19
N ASP A 466 17.07 27.93 17.11
CA ASP A 466 16.79 26.71 16.34
C ASP A 466 18.07 25.99 15.88
N MET A 467 19.13 26.74 15.53
CA MET A 467 20.47 26.20 15.24
C MET A 467 21.03 25.37 16.39
N ILE A 468 20.87 25.82 17.64
CA ILE A 468 21.41 25.12 18.81
C ILE A 468 20.58 23.88 19.13
N SER A 469 19.25 23.94 18.93
CA SER A 469 18.39 22.76 18.97
C SER A 469 18.84 21.73 17.93
N TRP A 470 19.05 22.16 16.69
CA TRP A 470 19.49 21.30 15.59
C TRP A 470 20.85 20.63 15.86
N LEU A 471 21.81 21.35 16.44
CA LEU A 471 23.11 20.79 16.85
C LEU A 471 23.00 19.85 18.06
N GLY A 472 22.13 20.14 19.01
CA GLY A 472 21.90 19.33 20.22
C GLY A 472 21.20 18.00 19.93
N ASP A 473 20.26 17.99 18.97
CA ASP A 473 19.59 16.77 18.49
C ASP A 473 20.55 15.84 17.73
N CYS A 474 21.66 16.38 17.21
CA CYS A 474 22.74 15.64 16.55
C CYS A 474 23.84 15.14 17.53
N SER A 475 23.60 15.14 18.84
CA SER A 475 24.61 14.92 19.89
C SER A 475 25.26 13.53 19.92
N SER A 476 24.80 12.56 19.12
CA SER A 476 25.59 11.38 18.80
C SER A 476 26.28 11.54 17.45
N VAL A 477 27.26 12.44 17.35
CA VAL A 477 28.30 12.26 16.34
C VAL A 477 29.05 11.00 16.74
N ASP A 478 28.55 9.86 16.28
CA ASP A 478 29.28 8.62 16.29
C ASP A 478 30.66 8.90 15.69
N LYS A 479 31.71 8.27 16.22
CA LYS A 479 33.09 8.51 15.75
C LYS A 479 33.31 8.02 14.30
N SER A 480 32.27 7.45 13.70
CA SER A 480 32.17 6.98 12.32
C SER A 480 31.62 8.07 11.39
N PHE A 481 32.02 8.04 10.12
CA PHE A 481 31.37 8.87 9.09
C PHE A 481 29.92 8.38 8.96
N PRO A 482 28.90 9.26 8.85
CA PRO A 482 27.51 8.81 8.87
C PRO A 482 27.27 7.74 7.81
N GLY A 483 26.90 6.55 8.27
CA GLY A 483 26.40 5.48 7.41
C GLY A 483 25.11 5.93 6.72
N PRO A 484 24.71 5.29 5.60
CA PRO A 484 23.38 5.50 5.03
C PRO A 484 22.33 5.37 6.14
N ILE A 485 21.29 6.22 6.13
CA ILE A 485 20.14 6.21 7.07
C ILE A 485 19.55 4.79 7.29
N ARG A 486 19.75 3.90 6.32
CA ARG A 486 19.37 2.48 6.41
C ARG A 486 20.22 1.65 7.37
N GLU A 487 21.48 1.96 7.66
CA GLU A 487 22.27 1.22 8.66
C GLU A 487 21.63 1.30 10.06
N HIS A 488 20.98 2.42 10.40
CA HIS A 488 20.27 2.57 11.67
C HIS A 488 18.86 1.91 11.70
N ASN A 489 18.29 1.57 10.53
CA ASN A 489 16.91 1.05 10.43
C ASN A 489 16.80 -0.21 9.56
N LEU A 490 17.90 -0.89 9.26
CA LEU A 490 17.96 -1.98 8.27
C LEU A 490 16.97 -3.08 8.63
N VAL A 491 16.91 -3.41 9.91
CA VAL A 491 16.02 -4.42 10.48
C VAL A 491 14.55 -4.12 10.19
N ILE A 492 14.15 -2.85 10.33
CA ILE A 492 12.79 -2.41 10.02
C ILE A 492 12.53 -2.55 8.52
N TRP A 493 13.46 -2.11 7.68
CA TRP A 493 13.32 -2.20 6.23
C TRP A 493 13.22 -3.64 5.73
N VAL A 494 14.00 -4.55 6.30
CA VAL A 494 13.91 -5.98 5.98
C VAL A 494 12.56 -6.54 6.42
N ALA A 495 12.07 -6.18 7.62
CA ALA A 495 10.75 -6.60 8.07
C ALA A 495 9.63 -6.11 7.14
N VAL A 496 9.67 -4.83 6.75
CA VAL A 496 8.74 -4.25 5.76
C VAL A 496 8.81 -5.00 4.44
N LEU A 497 10.01 -5.26 3.92
CA LEU A 497 10.20 -5.98 2.66
C LEU A 497 9.60 -7.40 2.73
N ARG A 498 9.85 -8.14 3.81
CA ARG A 498 9.31 -9.48 4.02
C ARG A 498 7.78 -9.46 4.17
N ALA A 499 7.23 -8.45 4.85
CA ALA A 499 5.79 -8.24 4.95
C ALA A 499 5.15 -7.98 3.58
N LEU A 500 5.77 -7.12 2.74
CA LEU A 500 5.31 -6.84 1.38
C LEU A 500 5.39 -8.07 0.47
N GLN A 501 6.50 -8.82 0.53
CA GLN A 501 6.64 -10.08 -0.21
C GLN A 501 5.52 -11.06 0.15
N TYR A 502 5.21 -11.18 1.44
CA TYR A 502 4.13 -12.03 1.93
C TYR A 502 2.74 -11.61 1.41
N THR A 503 2.44 -10.30 1.43
CA THR A 503 1.14 -9.79 0.94
C THR A 503 1.02 -9.95 -0.58
N CYS A 504 2.07 -9.68 -1.34
CA CYS A 504 2.14 -9.93 -2.79
C CYS A 504 1.90 -11.41 -3.12
N LYS A 505 2.59 -12.33 -2.46
CA LYS A 505 2.39 -13.79 -2.65
C LYS A 505 0.96 -14.22 -2.33
N THR A 506 0.41 -13.73 -1.21
CA THR A 506 -0.98 -14.00 -0.84
C THR A 506 -1.94 -13.47 -1.91
N LEU A 507 -1.64 -12.34 -2.53
CA LEU A 507 -2.43 -11.76 -3.60
C LEU A 507 -2.33 -12.58 -4.90
N GLY A 508 -1.13 -12.99 -5.32
CA GLY A 508 -0.93 -13.87 -6.48
C GLY A 508 -1.71 -15.18 -6.37
N THR A 509 -1.71 -15.82 -5.19
CA THR A 509 -2.54 -17.03 -4.97
C THR A 509 -4.05 -16.78 -5.07
N LYS A 510 -4.51 -15.55 -4.81
CA LYS A 510 -5.92 -15.18 -4.99
C LYS A 510 -6.23 -14.91 -6.47
N TYR A 511 -5.31 -14.30 -7.22
CA TYR A 511 -5.47 -14.09 -8.65
C TYR A 511 -5.47 -15.41 -9.42
N ALA A 512 -4.56 -16.33 -9.12
CA ALA A 512 -4.57 -17.66 -9.73
C ALA A 512 -5.91 -18.39 -9.51
N LYS A 513 -6.51 -18.26 -8.31
CA LYS A 513 -7.85 -18.80 -8.04
C LYS A 513 -8.95 -18.09 -8.81
N LYS A 514 -8.83 -16.76 -8.97
CA LYS A 514 -9.79 -15.98 -9.75
C LYS A 514 -9.74 -16.38 -11.22
N GLU A 515 -8.55 -16.56 -11.79
CA GLU A 515 -8.34 -17.03 -13.15
C GLU A 515 -8.99 -18.40 -13.38
N GLN A 516 -8.78 -19.36 -12.48
CA GLN A 516 -9.46 -20.66 -12.50
C GLN A 516 -10.99 -20.52 -12.48
N VAL A 517 -11.54 -19.60 -11.68
CA VAL A 517 -12.99 -19.36 -11.66
C VAL A 517 -13.50 -18.76 -12.96
N LEU A 518 -12.74 -17.86 -13.59
CA LEU A 518 -13.11 -17.28 -14.89
C LEU A 518 -13.09 -18.33 -16.00
N GLU A 519 -12.15 -19.27 -15.96
CA GLU A 519 -12.14 -20.43 -16.88
C GLU A 519 -13.41 -21.28 -16.72
N TYR A 520 -13.86 -21.52 -15.49
CA TYR A 520 -15.13 -22.21 -15.23
C TYR A 520 -16.34 -21.41 -15.73
N GLU A 521 -16.37 -20.10 -15.55
CA GLU A 521 -17.44 -19.23 -16.06
C GLU A 521 -17.51 -19.24 -17.59
N ALA A 522 -16.36 -19.17 -18.26
CA ALA A 522 -16.27 -19.28 -19.72
C ALA A 522 -16.78 -20.64 -20.22
N ALA A 523 -16.41 -21.73 -19.55
CA ALA A 523 -16.89 -23.07 -19.86
C ALA A 523 -18.42 -23.19 -19.67
N LEU A 524 -18.97 -22.63 -18.58
CA LEU A 524 -20.41 -22.60 -18.34
C LEU A 524 -21.15 -21.78 -19.40
N THR A 525 -20.63 -20.60 -19.77
CA THR A 525 -21.21 -19.75 -20.81
C THR A 525 -21.22 -20.46 -22.17
N PHE A 526 -20.16 -21.21 -22.50
CA PHE A 526 -20.11 -22.03 -23.70
C PHE A 526 -21.21 -23.10 -23.70
N VAL A 527 -21.42 -23.79 -22.57
CA VAL A 527 -22.48 -24.78 -22.43
C VAL A 527 -23.87 -24.15 -22.53
N GLU A 528 -24.09 -22.99 -21.91
CA GLU A 528 -25.37 -22.25 -22.01
C GLU A 528 -25.69 -21.88 -23.47
N ASN A 529 -24.72 -21.33 -24.21
CA ASN A 529 -24.89 -21.00 -25.62
C ASN A 529 -25.22 -22.23 -26.47
N LEU A 530 -24.56 -23.37 -26.22
CA LEU A 530 -24.80 -24.62 -26.94
C LEU A 530 -26.20 -25.18 -26.66
N CYS A 531 -26.70 -25.01 -25.42
CA CYS A 531 -28.07 -25.35 -25.06
C CYS A 531 -29.09 -24.45 -25.76
N ASP A 532 -28.85 -23.15 -25.83
CA ASP A 532 -29.75 -22.20 -26.48
C ASP A 532 -29.78 -22.35 -28.01
N GLU A 533 -28.65 -22.68 -28.65
CA GLU A 533 -28.64 -23.04 -30.08
C GLU A 533 -29.44 -24.31 -30.37
N ARG A 534 -29.34 -25.32 -29.49
CA ARG A 534 -30.15 -26.55 -29.61
C ARG A 534 -31.65 -26.30 -29.40
N ARG A 535 -32.03 -25.43 -28.46
CA ARG A 535 -33.42 -25.02 -28.27
C ARG A 535 -34.01 -24.32 -29.49
N LYS A 536 -33.19 -23.61 -30.27
CA LYS A 536 -33.62 -22.99 -31.53
C LYS A 536 -33.77 -24.00 -32.68
N THR A 537 -33.12 -25.17 -32.59
CA THR A 537 -33.14 -26.20 -33.64
C THR A 537 -34.15 -27.33 -33.40
N VAL A 538 -34.61 -27.55 -32.16
CA VAL A 538 -35.62 -28.58 -31.83
C VAL A 538 -37.00 -27.91 -31.70
N GLN A 539 -37.86 -28.07 -32.72
CA GLN A 539 -39.23 -27.54 -32.75
C GLN A 539 -40.31 -28.52 -32.26
N GLU A 540 -39.95 -29.74 -31.85
CA GLU A 540 -40.92 -30.73 -31.36
C GLU A 540 -40.89 -30.84 -29.82
N GLU A 541 -42.02 -30.50 -29.19
CA GLU A 541 -42.22 -30.48 -27.73
C GLU A 541 -42.08 -31.87 -27.06
N ASP A 542 -42.11 -32.96 -27.82
CA ASP A 542 -42.17 -34.33 -27.28
C ASP A 542 -40.81 -34.97 -26.94
N GLN A 543 -39.68 -34.28 -27.18
CA GLN A 543 -38.33 -34.78 -26.84
C GLN A 543 -37.65 -34.03 -25.69
N TRP A 544 -38.43 -33.54 -24.71
CA TRP A 544 -37.88 -32.95 -23.49
C TRP A 544 -37.37 -34.04 -22.52
N ASN A 545 -36.36 -34.80 -22.96
CA ASN A 545 -35.62 -35.67 -22.06
C ASN A 545 -34.94 -34.82 -20.99
N SER A 546 -35.12 -35.21 -19.72
CA SER A 546 -34.50 -34.59 -18.56
C SER A 546 -33.02 -34.29 -18.82
N TYR A 547 -32.62 -33.02 -18.71
CA TYR A 547 -31.24 -32.53 -18.94
C TYR A 547 -30.17 -33.32 -18.16
N ALA A 548 -30.55 -34.02 -17.09
CA ALA A 548 -29.66 -34.91 -16.33
C ALA A 548 -29.21 -36.16 -17.11
N SER A 549 -30.00 -36.65 -18.07
CA SER A 549 -29.67 -37.82 -18.89
C SER A 549 -28.51 -37.56 -19.87
N LEU A 550 -28.33 -36.32 -20.31
CA LEU A 550 -27.33 -35.96 -21.34
C LEU A 550 -25.90 -35.77 -20.79
N LEU A 551 -25.72 -35.61 -19.48
CA LEU A 551 -24.41 -35.52 -18.85
C LEU A 551 -23.80 -36.89 -18.50
N CYS A 552 -24.60 -37.96 -18.59
CA CYS A 552 -24.19 -39.30 -18.20
C CYS A 552 -23.72 -40.18 -19.37
N ASP A 553 -23.93 -39.78 -20.64
CA ASP A 553 -23.61 -40.62 -21.80
C ASP A 553 -22.17 -40.43 -22.34
N ARG A 554 -21.28 -39.78 -21.58
CA ARG A 554 -19.87 -39.59 -21.95
C ARG A 554 -18.86 -39.87 -20.81
N PHE A 555 -19.14 -40.85 -19.98
CA PHE A 555 -18.12 -41.48 -19.12
C PHE A 555 -18.13 -43.00 -19.27
#